data_AF-A0A8T5DJX8-F1
#
_entry.id   AF-A0A8T5DJX8-F1
#
_cell.length_a   1.000
_cell.length_b   1.000
_cell.length_c   1.000
_cell.angle_alpha   90.00
_cell.angle_beta   90.00
_cell.angle_gamma   90.00
#
_symmetry.space_group_name_H-M   'P 1'
#
loop_
_entity.id
_entity.type
_entity.pdbx_description
1 polymer ?
#
loop_
_entity_poly.entity_id
_entity_poly.type
_entity_poly.pdbx_seq_one_letter_code
_entity_poly.pdbx_strand_id
1 'polypeptide(L)'
;MMGSIEKIVGYVIPIAVLVFLMIYMYGGTGALNDAKEKILNFADKFVDIGKEEISAQASVTSNQKTELSNLKNALQKMVNPTYCGSNSFLKYSGLTDFGKDDNLEISFSYNGSGTNVLVKGGASTAQFISSENFFVEGMVPCVIAGSSLVTQNFDNKFLNMEGSASSDYYSAVNSIVITFNTDGLNENRIKFGSDFIDFEGHEWLFTPDNKHVCFFPTKDGNLGCDGDNGFLDDDCLIDTTETTSIPYKVNHGMLNKCT
;
A
#
# COMPACT_ATOMS: atom_id res chain seq x y z
N MET A 1 -66.39 -22.13 26.49
CA MET A 1 -66.00 -21.24 25.37
C MET A 1 -65.64 -19.90 26.00
N MET A 2 -64.35 -19.56 26.12
CA MET A 2 -63.96 -18.21 26.57
C MET A 2 -64.50 -17.22 25.55
N GLY A 3 -65.32 -16.28 26.02
CA GLY A 3 -66.00 -15.31 25.17
C GLY A 3 -64.96 -14.49 24.41
N SER A 4 -65.23 -14.16 23.14
CA SER A 4 -64.29 -13.45 22.26
C SER A 4 -63.73 -12.14 22.85
N ILE A 5 -64.44 -11.55 23.83
CA ILE A 5 -64.04 -10.35 24.58
C ILE A 5 -62.85 -10.63 25.51
N GLU A 6 -62.80 -11.78 26.20
CA GLU A 6 -61.70 -12.12 27.12
C GLU A 6 -60.37 -12.30 26.39
N LYS A 7 -60.42 -12.84 25.16
CA LYS A 7 -59.22 -12.98 24.31
C LYS A 7 -58.71 -11.62 23.84
N ILE A 8 -59.60 -10.71 23.45
CA ILE A 8 -59.21 -9.36 23.02
C ILE A 8 -58.54 -8.60 24.17
N VAL A 9 -59.12 -8.64 25.37
CA VAL A 9 -58.53 -8.01 26.56
C VAL A 9 -57.17 -8.63 26.90
N GLY A 10 -57.02 -9.95 26.75
CA GLY A 10 -55.77 -10.67 26.99
C GLY A 10 -54.61 -10.25 26.07
N TYR A 11 -54.88 -9.81 24.85
CA TYR A 11 -53.84 -9.34 23.91
C TYR A 11 -53.60 -7.82 24.00
N VAL A 12 -54.63 -7.03 24.28
CA VAL A 12 -54.53 -5.56 24.31
C VAL A 12 -53.65 -5.08 25.47
N ILE A 13 -53.73 -5.71 26.64
CA ILE A 13 -52.94 -5.32 27.82
C ILE A 13 -51.43 -5.48 27.59
N PRO A 14 -50.90 -6.66 27.19
CA PRO A 14 -49.46 -6.81 26.96
C PRO A 14 -48.94 -5.94 25.81
N ILE A 15 -49.74 -5.68 24.77
CA ILE A 15 -49.36 -4.75 23.69
C ILE A 15 -49.26 -3.32 24.22
N ALA A 16 -50.23 -2.87 25.03
CA ALA A 16 -50.17 -1.54 25.64
C ALA A 16 -48.94 -1.39 26.53
N VAL A 17 -48.64 -2.39 27.37
CA VAL A 17 -47.43 -2.40 28.21
C VAL A 17 -46.15 -2.34 27.37
N LEU A 18 -46.08 -3.08 26.26
CA LEU A 18 -44.94 -3.05 25.35
C LEU A 18 -44.75 -1.65 24.72
N VAL A 19 -45.83 -0.99 24.30
CA VAL A 19 -45.79 0.36 23.74
C VAL A 19 -45.33 1.38 24.80
N PHE A 20 -45.82 1.27 26.04
CA PHE A 20 -45.35 2.13 27.14
C PHE A 20 -43.87 1.89 27.47
N LEU A 21 -43.39 0.64 27.44
CA LEU A 21 -41.97 0.32 27.60
C LEU A 21 -41.11 0.92 26.49
N MET A 22 -41.56 0.84 25.24
CA MET A 22 -40.85 1.44 24.10
C MET A 22 -40.78 2.97 24.23
N ILE A 23 -41.88 3.63 24.63
CA ILE A 23 -41.89 5.09 24.86
C ILE A 23 -40.99 5.46 26.05
N TYR A 24 -40.98 4.66 27.12
CA TYR A 24 -40.12 4.91 28.28
C TYR A 24 -38.62 4.71 27.96
N MET A 25 -38.30 3.74 27.11
CA MET A 25 -36.92 3.44 26.71
C MET A 25 -36.40 4.40 25.63
N TYR A 26 -37.22 4.79 24.65
CA TYR A 26 -36.81 5.52 23.45
C TYR A 26 -37.44 6.92 23.30
N GLY A 27 -38.31 7.34 24.21
CA GLY A 27 -38.86 8.69 24.24
C GLY A 27 -37.77 9.74 24.50
N GLY A 28 -38.04 11.00 24.14
CA GLY A 28 -37.05 12.09 24.23
C GLY A 28 -36.41 12.28 25.61
N THR A 29 -37.11 11.88 26.68
CA THR A 29 -36.64 11.90 28.09
C THR A 29 -36.51 10.49 28.68
N GLY A 30 -36.32 9.48 27.84
CA GLY A 30 -36.32 8.07 28.25
C GLY A 30 -35.07 7.65 29.02
N ALA A 31 -35.19 6.58 29.80
CA ALA A 31 -34.12 6.05 30.67
C ALA A 31 -32.83 5.69 29.90
N LEU A 32 -32.92 5.42 28.61
CA LEU A 32 -31.77 5.14 27.75
C LEU A 32 -30.96 6.41 27.43
N ASN A 33 -31.61 7.57 27.34
CA ASN A 33 -30.93 8.85 27.18
C ASN A 33 -30.23 9.24 28.49
N ASP A 34 -30.88 9.05 29.64
CA ASP A 34 -30.25 9.25 30.95
C ASP A 34 -29.06 8.30 31.17
N ALA A 35 -29.17 7.05 30.70
CA ALA A 35 -28.06 6.08 30.77
C ALA A 35 -26.91 6.49 29.84
N LYS A 36 -27.21 6.94 28.61
CA LYS A 36 -26.19 7.45 27.68
C LYS A 36 -25.50 8.68 28.21
N GLU A 37 -26.24 9.63 28.78
CA GLU A 37 -25.68 10.86 29.35
C GLU A 37 -24.84 10.56 30.61
N LYS A 38 -25.25 9.60 31.44
CA LYS A 38 -24.42 9.13 32.56
C LYS A 38 -23.17 8.40 32.11
N ILE A 39 -23.23 7.60 31.05
CA ILE A 39 -22.06 6.92 30.48
C ILE A 39 -21.09 7.91 29.84
N LEU A 40 -21.59 8.93 29.12
CA LEU A 40 -20.77 10.01 28.56
C LEU A 40 -20.10 10.83 29.68
N ASN A 41 -20.84 11.18 30.73
CA ASN A 41 -20.28 11.90 31.88
C ASN A 41 -19.31 11.04 32.73
N PHE A 42 -19.43 9.70 32.69
CA PHE A 42 -18.44 8.79 33.29
C PHE A 42 -17.20 8.63 32.40
N ALA A 43 -17.37 8.57 31.07
CA ALA A 43 -16.28 8.52 30.12
C ALA A 43 -15.39 9.77 30.23
N ASP A 44 -16.00 10.96 30.33
CA ASP A 44 -15.25 12.21 30.45
C ASP A 44 -14.49 12.35 31.78
N LYS A 45 -14.91 11.65 32.85
CA LYS A 45 -14.26 11.70 34.17
C LYS A 45 -13.19 10.62 34.40
N PHE A 46 -13.17 9.55 33.60
CA PHE A 46 -12.18 8.47 33.71
C PHE A 46 -11.07 8.54 32.64
N VAL A 47 -11.07 9.56 31.78
CA VAL A 47 -10.00 9.78 30.79
C VAL A 47 -8.69 10.30 31.42
N ASP A 48 -8.68 10.72 32.69
CA ASP A 48 -7.52 11.42 33.28
C ASP A 48 -6.78 10.66 34.40
N ILE A 49 -7.20 9.45 34.79
CA ILE A 49 -6.54 8.67 35.85
C ILE A 49 -6.35 7.23 35.36
N GLY A 50 -5.29 7.03 34.58
CA GLY A 50 -4.90 5.75 33.99
C GLY A 50 -4.23 5.85 32.62
N LYS A 51 -4.34 7.00 31.94
CA LYS A 51 -3.58 7.31 30.73
C LYS A 51 -2.25 8.00 31.06
N GLU A 52 -1.32 7.25 31.64
CA GLU A 52 -0.03 7.24 30.93
C GLU A 52 -0.28 6.38 29.69
N GLU A 53 -0.95 6.96 28.68
CA GLU A 53 -0.73 6.52 27.32
C GLU A 53 0.78 6.73 27.12
N ILE A 54 1.54 5.66 27.30
CA ILE A 54 2.77 5.50 26.56
C ILE A 54 2.32 5.38 25.10
N SER A 55 1.91 6.52 24.53
CA SER A 55 1.86 6.76 23.11
C SER A 55 3.32 6.77 22.69
N ALA A 56 3.92 5.57 22.64
CA ALA A 56 5.14 5.34 21.91
C ALA A 56 4.76 5.65 20.46
N GLN A 57 4.98 6.91 20.10
CA GLN A 57 4.75 7.44 18.77
C GLN A 57 5.59 6.56 17.85
N ALA A 58 4.94 5.78 16.98
CA ALA A 58 5.66 4.95 16.02
C ALA A 58 6.68 5.83 15.30
N SER A 59 7.95 5.49 15.47
CA SER A 59 9.06 6.26 14.94
C SER A 59 9.80 5.39 13.94
N VAL A 60 9.95 5.90 12.72
CA VAL A 60 10.93 5.38 11.77
C VAL A 60 12.35 5.66 12.28
N THR A 61 13.24 4.69 12.08
CA THR A 61 14.66 4.86 12.38
C THR A 61 15.28 5.93 11.47
N SER A 62 16.44 6.48 11.85
CA SER A 62 17.15 7.46 11.02
C SER A 62 17.51 6.92 9.64
N ASN A 63 17.78 5.61 9.54
CA ASN A 63 18.06 4.94 8.26
C ASN A 63 16.79 4.90 7.40
N GLN A 64 15.67 4.45 7.96
CA GLN A 64 14.38 4.44 7.26
C GLN A 64 13.96 5.85 6.80
N LYS A 65 14.16 6.89 7.60
CA LYS A 65 13.92 8.28 7.17
C LYS A 65 14.76 8.67 5.96
N THR A 66 16.03 8.24 5.93
CA THR A 66 16.93 8.50 4.81
C THR A 66 16.46 7.77 3.56
N GLU A 67 16.06 6.51 3.69
CA GLU A 67 15.53 5.69 2.60
C GLU A 67 14.20 6.25 2.05
N LEU A 68 13.28 6.65 2.93
CA LEU A 68 12.02 7.31 2.56
C LEU A 68 12.25 8.64 1.85
N SER A 69 13.23 9.43 2.31
CA SER A 69 13.66 10.67 1.65
C SER A 69 14.25 10.38 0.26
N ASN A 70 15.10 9.36 0.13
CA ASN A 70 15.67 8.94 -1.15
C ASN A 70 14.58 8.47 -2.13
N LEU A 71 13.64 7.66 -1.65
CA LEU A 71 12.47 7.20 -2.41
C LEU A 71 11.62 8.39 -2.87
N LYS A 72 11.27 9.30 -1.97
CA LYS A 72 10.53 10.53 -2.31
C LYS A 72 11.23 11.33 -3.41
N ASN A 73 12.54 11.57 -3.26
CA ASN A 73 13.33 12.29 -4.24
C ASN A 73 13.39 11.56 -5.58
N ALA A 74 13.49 10.23 -5.56
CA ALA A 74 13.50 9.40 -6.75
C ALA A 74 12.17 9.52 -7.52
N LEU A 75 11.03 9.36 -6.83
CA LEU A 75 9.71 9.48 -7.43
C LEU A 75 9.49 10.88 -8.05
N GLN A 76 9.89 11.94 -7.35
CA GLN A 76 9.80 13.31 -7.84
C GLN A 76 10.68 13.56 -9.07
N LYS A 77 11.87 12.95 -9.13
CA LYS A 77 12.72 13.00 -10.34
C LYS A 77 12.07 12.28 -11.51
N MET A 78 11.51 11.10 -11.29
CA MET A 78 10.92 10.28 -12.36
C MET A 78 9.77 10.96 -13.09
N VAL A 79 8.95 11.71 -12.36
CA VAL A 79 7.84 12.47 -12.95
C VAL A 79 8.23 13.80 -13.58
N ASN A 80 9.49 14.22 -13.40
CA ASN A 80 9.96 15.49 -13.93
C ASN A 80 10.74 15.28 -15.24
N PRO A 81 10.22 15.77 -16.39
CA PRO A 81 10.84 15.56 -17.69
C PRO A 81 12.22 16.24 -17.85
N THR A 82 12.59 17.13 -16.92
CA THR A 82 13.93 17.73 -16.87
C THR A 82 14.99 16.74 -16.40
N TYR A 83 14.61 15.79 -15.53
CA TYR A 83 15.52 14.82 -14.93
C TYR A 83 15.40 13.43 -15.56
N CYS A 84 14.22 13.07 -16.07
CA CYS A 84 13.99 11.76 -16.68
C CYS A 84 13.34 11.94 -18.04
N GLY A 85 13.78 11.18 -19.04
CA GLY A 85 13.07 11.05 -20.31
C GLY A 85 12.05 9.91 -20.27
N SER A 86 11.39 9.68 -21.39
CA SER A 86 10.59 8.46 -21.59
C SER A 86 11.46 7.20 -21.55
N ASN A 87 10.88 6.09 -21.10
CA ASN A 87 11.54 4.79 -20.93
C ASN A 87 12.88 4.87 -20.17
N SER A 88 12.88 5.59 -19.04
CA SER A 88 14.09 5.83 -18.26
C SER A 88 14.08 5.06 -16.94
N PHE A 89 15.27 4.63 -16.54
CA PHE A 89 15.53 3.90 -15.31
C PHE A 89 16.21 4.80 -14.29
N LEU A 90 15.88 4.60 -13.01
CA LEU A 90 16.53 5.28 -11.91
C LEU A 90 16.86 4.26 -10.82
N LYS A 91 18.14 4.13 -10.49
CA LYS A 91 18.60 3.46 -9.28
C LYS A 91 18.67 4.48 -8.16
N TYR A 92 17.99 4.21 -7.05
CA TYR A 92 18.14 5.00 -5.82
C TYR A 92 18.97 4.19 -4.80
N SER A 93 18.48 3.98 -3.59
CA SER A 93 19.17 3.22 -2.54
C SER A 93 18.42 1.95 -2.10
N GLY A 94 17.22 1.70 -2.64
CA GLY A 94 16.35 0.64 -2.13
C GLY A 94 15.76 0.97 -0.76
N LEU A 95 15.13 -0.05 -0.16
CA LEU A 95 14.57 -0.05 1.18
C LEU A 95 15.28 -1.15 1.97
N THR A 96 15.68 -0.90 3.20
CA THR A 96 16.07 -2.02 4.06
C THR A 96 14.85 -2.85 4.41
N ASP A 97 15.03 -4.16 4.63
CA ASP A 97 13.95 -4.99 5.16
C ASP A 97 13.39 -4.35 6.43
N PHE A 98 12.08 -4.11 6.44
CA PHE A 98 11.45 -3.43 7.57
C PHE A 98 11.42 -4.30 8.83
N GLY A 99 11.84 -5.57 8.73
CA GLY A 99 11.92 -6.50 9.84
C GLY A 99 10.57 -6.78 10.49
N LYS A 100 10.57 -7.80 11.36
CA LYS A 100 9.36 -8.16 12.12
C LYS A 100 8.99 -7.10 13.17
N ASP A 101 9.99 -6.37 13.67
CA ASP A 101 9.81 -5.49 14.81
C ASP A 101 9.51 -4.03 14.40
N ASP A 102 10.08 -3.52 13.31
CA ASP A 102 9.85 -2.12 12.92
C ASP A 102 8.48 -1.91 12.27
N ASN A 103 7.85 -2.99 11.75
CA ASN A 103 6.47 -3.02 11.23
C ASN A 103 6.14 -1.80 10.37
N LEU A 104 7.01 -1.49 9.39
CA LEU A 104 6.80 -0.39 8.48
C LEU A 104 5.94 -0.82 7.28
N GLU A 105 5.00 0.03 6.88
CA GLU A 105 4.21 -0.14 5.67
C GLU A 105 4.26 1.17 4.87
N ILE A 106 4.57 1.07 3.59
CA ILE A 106 4.51 2.18 2.63
C ILE A 106 3.37 1.92 1.66
N SER A 107 2.34 2.77 1.71
CA SER A 107 1.15 2.67 0.85
C SER A 107 1.12 3.82 -0.16
N PHE A 108 1.03 3.47 -1.44
CA PHE A 108 0.81 4.38 -2.55
C PHE A 108 -0.65 4.32 -2.97
N SER A 109 -1.31 5.47 -3.11
CA SER A 109 -2.70 5.56 -3.55
C SER A 109 -2.90 6.68 -4.55
N TYR A 110 -3.30 6.32 -5.76
CA TYR A 110 -3.63 7.26 -6.82
C TYR A 110 -5.02 7.87 -6.61
N ASN A 111 -5.12 9.21 -6.72
CA ASN A 111 -6.37 9.95 -6.49
C ASN A 111 -6.87 10.74 -7.71
N GLY A 112 -6.35 10.47 -8.91
CA GLY A 112 -6.68 11.21 -10.13
C GLY A 112 -5.72 12.38 -10.42
N SER A 113 -5.25 13.09 -9.39
CA SER A 113 -4.31 14.22 -9.53
C SER A 113 -2.84 13.84 -9.32
N GLY A 114 -2.59 12.74 -8.63
CA GLY A 114 -1.26 12.23 -8.33
C GLY A 114 -1.35 11.09 -7.32
N THR A 115 -0.22 10.75 -6.70
CA THR A 115 -0.11 9.63 -5.76
C THR A 115 0.17 10.12 -4.35
N ASN A 116 -0.70 9.77 -3.41
CA ASN A 116 -0.45 9.90 -1.98
C ASN A 116 0.43 8.75 -1.51
N VAL A 117 1.50 9.05 -0.79
CA VAL A 117 2.37 8.07 -0.13
C VAL A 117 2.17 8.18 1.38
N LEU A 118 1.68 7.11 1.98
CA LEU A 118 1.42 6.99 3.40
C LEU A 118 2.41 6.01 4.02
N VAL A 119 3.06 6.45 5.10
CA VAL A 119 3.97 5.62 5.89
C VAL A 119 3.29 5.32 7.21
N LYS A 120 3.16 4.03 7.52
CA LYS A 120 2.65 3.55 8.80
C LYS A 120 3.70 2.73 9.51
N GLY A 121 3.71 2.77 10.82
CA GLY A 121 4.61 1.99 11.67
C GLY A 121 3.94 1.51 12.96
N GLY A 122 4.76 0.98 13.86
CA GLY A 122 4.32 0.46 15.14
C GLY A 122 3.67 -0.92 15.03
N ALA A 123 3.29 -1.51 16.16
CA ALA A 123 2.74 -2.87 16.19
C ALA A 123 1.57 -3.02 15.20
N SER A 124 1.69 -3.99 14.28
CA SER A 124 0.69 -4.25 13.23
C SER A 124 0.42 -3.08 12.27
N THR A 125 1.42 -2.23 12.00
CA THR A 125 1.32 -1.08 11.05
C THR A 125 0.15 -0.13 11.34
N ALA A 126 -0.32 -0.10 12.58
CA ALA A 126 -1.57 0.57 12.95
C ALA A 126 -1.43 2.09 13.13
N GLN A 127 -0.20 2.61 13.26
CA GLN A 127 0.04 4.01 13.56
C GLN A 127 0.57 4.77 12.33
N PHE A 128 -0.10 5.87 11.98
CA PHE A 128 0.38 6.75 10.92
C PHE A 128 1.59 7.56 11.38
N ILE A 129 2.63 7.59 10.54
CA ILE A 129 3.80 8.43 10.77
C ILE A 129 3.65 9.67 9.86
N SER A 130 2.78 10.58 10.30
CA SER A 130 2.34 11.72 9.48
C SER A 130 3.48 12.61 8.96
N SER A 131 4.62 12.68 9.67
CA SER A 131 5.80 13.44 9.24
C SER A 131 6.46 12.89 7.97
N GLU A 132 6.26 11.62 7.67
CA GLU A 132 6.86 10.95 6.51
C GLU A 132 5.88 10.78 5.35
N ASN A 133 4.62 11.19 5.51
CA ASN A 133 3.65 11.17 4.42
C ASN A 133 3.98 12.27 3.40
N PHE A 134 3.84 11.97 2.11
CA PHE A 134 4.04 12.95 1.05
C PHE A 134 3.15 12.68 -0.16
N PHE A 135 3.06 13.68 -1.04
CA PHE A 135 2.30 13.61 -2.29
C PHE A 135 3.25 13.82 -3.47
N VAL A 136 3.07 13.01 -4.52
CA VAL A 136 3.76 13.18 -5.80
C VAL A 136 2.72 13.56 -6.85
N GLU A 137 2.70 14.82 -7.21
CA GLU A 137 1.77 15.38 -8.20
C GLU A 137 2.00 14.74 -9.58
N GLY A 138 0.91 14.44 -10.29
CA GLY A 138 0.94 13.84 -11.63
C GLY A 138 1.35 12.37 -11.68
N MET A 139 1.94 11.81 -10.61
CA MET A 139 2.37 10.42 -10.57
C MET A 139 1.18 9.46 -10.62
N VAL A 140 1.28 8.46 -11.48
CA VAL A 140 0.45 7.25 -11.49
C VAL A 140 1.34 6.05 -11.12
N PRO A 141 1.02 5.25 -10.10
CA PRO A 141 1.78 4.07 -9.80
C PRO A 141 1.58 3.02 -10.90
N CYS A 142 2.64 2.30 -11.24
CA CYS A 142 2.57 1.14 -12.11
C CYS A 142 3.48 0.02 -11.62
N VAL A 143 3.37 -1.12 -12.27
CA VAL A 143 4.23 -2.27 -12.07
C VAL A 143 4.62 -2.86 -13.41
N ILE A 144 5.80 -3.48 -13.47
CA ILE A 144 6.18 -4.36 -14.59
C ILE A 144 5.71 -5.78 -14.26
N ALA A 145 4.39 -5.94 -14.18
CA ALA A 145 3.72 -7.18 -13.79
C ALA A 145 2.23 -7.15 -14.16
N GLY A 146 1.48 -8.17 -13.73
CA GLY A 146 0.02 -8.23 -13.80
C GLY A 146 -0.52 -9.08 -14.96
N SER A 147 0.30 -9.36 -15.97
CA SER A 147 0.05 -10.42 -16.95
C SER A 147 1.36 -10.88 -17.59
N SER A 148 1.42 -12.12 -18.05
CA SER A 148 2.60 -12.63 -18.77
C SER A 148 2.90 -11.84 -20.04
N LEU A 149 1.89 -11.23 -20.66
CA LEU A 149 2.08 -10.38 -21.83
C LEU A 149 2.84 -9.09 -21.49
N VAL A 150 2.52 -8.46 -20.35
CA VAL A 150 3.19 -7.24 -19.89
C VAL A 150 4.67 -7.50 -19.63
N THR A 151 4.98 -8.59 -18.92
CA THR A 151 6.37 -8.92 -18.58
C THR A 151 7.17 -9.39 -19.79
N GLN A 152 6.58 -10.22 -20.65
CA GLN A 152 7.22 -10.61 -21.91
C GLN A 152 7.46 -9.42 -22.85
N ASN A 153 6.53 -8.46 -22.93
CA ASN A 153 6.74 -7.26 -23.73
C ASN A 153 7.86 -6.38 -23.15
N PHE A 154 7.94 -6.26 -21.81
CA PHE A 154 9.03 -5.54 -21.17
C PHE A 154 10.38 -6.22 -21.43
N ASP A 155 10.44 -7.53 -21.25
CA ASP A 155 11.60 -8.37 -21.51
C ASP A 155 12.10 -8.21 -22.95
N ASN A 156 11.23 -8.46 -23.93
CA ASN A 156 11.55 -8.27 -25.34
C ASN A 156 12.02 -6.85 -25.67
N LYS A 157 11.42 -5.83 -25.05
CA LYS A 157 11.74 -4.43 -25.34
C LYS A 157 13.06 -3.97 -24.75
N PHE A 158 13.33 -4.33 -23.49
CA PHE A 158 14.40 -3.72 -22.70
C PHE A 158 15.51 -4.69 -22.31
N LEU A 159 15.20 -5.97 -22.15
CA LEU A 159 16.13 -6.99 -21.65
C LEU A 159 16.75 -7.78 -22.82
N ASN A 160 15.91 -8.44 -23.63
CA ASN A 160 16.38 -9.22 -24.77
C ASN A 160 16.51 -8.39 -26.07
N MET A 161 15.86 -7.23 -26.15
CA MET A 161 15.88 -6.33 -27.33
C MET A 161 15.42 -7.03 -28.63
N GLU A 162 14.51 -7.99 -28.51
CA GLU A 162 13.96 -8.77 -29.61
C GLU A 162 12.72 -8.09 -30.21
N GLY A 163 12.87 -7.55 -31.43
CA GLY A 163 11.75 -7.15 -32.28
C GLY A 163 10.89 -5.98 -31.78
N SER A 164 9.80 -5.72 -32.50
CA SER A 164 8.83 -4.67 -32.19
C SER A 164 7.94 -5.10 -31.02
N ALA A 165 8.39 -4.87 -29.79
CA ALA A 165 7.57 -5.05 -28.61
C ALA A 165 6.28 -4.20 -28.68
N SER A 166 5.17 -4.79 -28.24
CA SER A 166 3.87 -4.09 -28.13
C SER A 166 3.98 -2.85 -27.23
N SER A 167 2.99 -1.95 -27.31
CA SER A 167 2.90 -0.76 -26.44
C SER A 167 2.73 -1.09 -24.97
N ASP A 168 2.25 -2.28 -24.64
CA ASP A 168 1.77 -2.63 -23.30
C ASP A 168 2.83 -3.46 -22.55
N TYR A 169 3.83 -2.78 -21.99
CA TYR A 169 4.95 -3.36 -21.22
C TYR A 169 4.97 -2.89 -19.76
N TYR A 170 3.88 -2.28 -19.28
CA TYR A 170 3.66 -1.97 -17.88
C TYR A 170 2.16 -1.96 -17.58
N SER A 171 1.80 -2.16 -16.31
CA SER A 171 0.42 -2.08 -15.83
C SER A 171 0.26 -0.90 -14.88
N ALA A 172 -0.56 0.08 -15.24
CA ALA A 172 -0.96 1.12 -14.30
C ALA A 172 -1.87 0.53 -13.21
N VAL A 173 -1.66 0.95 -11.96
CA VAL A 173 -2.41 0.46 -10.80
C VAL A 173 -2.87 1.62 -9.92
N ASN A 174 -3.98 1.44 -9.21
CA ASN A 174 -4.51 2.49 -8.33
C ASN A 174 -3.82 2.51 -6.96
N SER A 175 -3.22 1.39 -6.54
CA SER A 175 -2.58 1.28 -5.25
C SER A 175 -1.44 0.26 -5.25
N ILE A 176 -0.39 0.58 -4.50
CA ILE A 176 0.73 -0.32 -4.19
C ILE A 176 0.94 -0.28 -2.68
N VAL A 177 1.19 -1.42 -2.05
CA VAL A 177 1.60 -1.50 -0.64
C VAL A 177 2.90 -2.28 -0.56
N ILE A 178 3.88 -1.73 0.13
CA ILE A 178 5.15 -2.40 0.46
C ILE A 178 5.17 -2.59 1.97
N THR A 179 5.36 -3.81 2.44
CA THR A 179 5.40 -4.15 3.87
C THR A 179 6.27 -5.37 4.10
N PHE A 180 6.78 -5.52 5.32
CA PHE A 180 7.40 -6.77 5.74
C PHE A 180 6.35 -7.88 5.81
N ASN A 181 6.66 -9.04 5.26
CA ASN A 181 5.77 -10.20 5.32
C ASN A 181 6.49 -11.39 5.96
N THR A 182 5.95 -11.85 7.09
CA THR A 182 6.45 -13.04 7.81
C THR A 182 5.91 -14.36 7.26
N ASP A 183 4.87 -14.32 6.44
CA ASP A 183 4.29 -15.49 5.79
C ASP A 183 5.11 -15.81 4.54
N GLY A 184 6.26 -16.46 4.75
CA GLY A 184 7.19 -16.86 3.69
C GLY A 184 8.65 -16.57 4.05
N LEU A 185 9.30 -15.73 3.23
CA LEU A 185 10.74 -15.49 3.22
C LEU A 185 11.25 -14.49 4.28
N ASN A 186 10.36 -13.85 5.05
CA ASN A 186 10.70 -12.82 6.06
C ASN A 186 11.44 -11.61 5.47
N GLU A 187 10.81 -10.97 4.49
CA GLU A 187 11.37 -9.86 3.73
C GLU A 187 10.30 -8.81 3.38
N ASN A 188 10.72 -7.70 2.78
CA ASN A 188 9.80 -6.74 2.18
C ASN A 188 9.09 -7.32 0.95
N ARG A 189 7.76 -7.27 0.95
CA ARG A 189 6.93 -7.73 -0.18
C ARG A 189 6.05 -6.62 -0.71
N ILE A 190 5.72 -6.70 -1.99
CA ILE A 190 4.89 -5.72 -2.70
C ILE A 190 3.50 -6.29 -3.00
N LYS A 191 2.46 -5.47 -2.83
CA LYS A 191 1.08 -5.83 -3.14
C LYS A 191 0.44 -4.79 -4.04
N PHE A 192 -0.14 -5.26 -5.13
CA PHE A 192 -0.85 -4.46 -6.13
C PHE A 192 -2.05 -5.29 -6.65
N GLY A 193 -2.98 -5.63 -5.76
CA GLY A 193 -4.06 -6.56 -6.07
C GLY A 193 -4.50 -7.31 -4.81
N SER A 194 -4.78 -8.61 -4.94
CA SER A 194 -5.12 -9.48 -3.81
C SER A 194 -3.90 -9.90 -2.98
N ASP A 195 -2.80 -10.23 -3.66
CA ASP A 195 -1.72 -11.01 -3.08
C ASP A 195 -0.42 -10.20 -2.89
N PHE A 196 0.40 -10.66 -1.95
CA PHE A 196 1.77 -10.17 -1.78
C PHE A 196 2.70 -10.97 -2.68
N ILE A 197 3.51 -10.25 -3.43
CA ILE A 197 4.49 -10.73 -4.39
C ILE A 197 5.88 -10.37 -3.88
N ASP A 198 6.86 -11.15 -4.31
CA ASP A 198 8.25 -10.87 -4.02
C ASP A 198 8.66 -9.49 -4.62
N PHE A 199 9.61 -8.83 -3.96
CA PHE A 199 10.04 -7.48 -4.25
C PHE A 199 11.56 -7.30 -4.02
N GLU A 200 12.32 -8.29 -4.45
CA GLU A 200 13.77 -8.19 -4.56
C GLU A 200 14.19 -7.18 -5.63
N GLY A 201 15.40 -6.61 -5.50
CA GLY A 201 15.88 -5.59 -6.44
C GLY A 201 15.10 -4.26 -6.40
N HIS A 202 14.38 -3.99 -5.30
CA HIS A 202 13.55 -2.80 -5.06
C HIS A 202 14.27 -1.43 -5.20
N GLU A 203 15.57 -1.42 -5.46
CA GLU A 203 16.39 -0.23 -5.69
C GLU A 203 16.22 0.42 -7.07
N TRP A 204 15.53 -0.25 -7.99
CA TRP A 204 15.25 0.25 -9.33
C TRP A 204 13.80 0.72 -9.48
N LEU A 205 13.65 1.83 -10.18
CA LEU A 205 12.37 2.34 -10.65
C LEU A 205 12.43 2.59 -12.15
N PHE A 206 11.30 2.47 -12.82
CA PHE A 206 11.15 2.72 -14.25
C PHE A 206 10.06 3.74 -14.55
N THR A 207 10.27 4.63 -15.52
CA THR A 207 9.21 5.49 -16.04
C THR A 207 9.10 5.36 -17.56
N PRO A 208 7.95 4.94 -18.10
CA PRO A 208 7.74 4.92 -19.54
C PRO A 208 7.56 6.33 -20.11
N ASP A 209 7.01 7.27 -19.34
CA ASP A 209 6.45 8.51 -19.88
C ASP A 209 6.49 9.73 -18.93
N ASN A 210 7.28 9.68 -17.85
CA ASN A 210 7.36 10.74 -16.82
C ASN A 210 6.02 11.04 -16.11
N LYS A 211 5.07 10.11 -16.19
CA LYS A 211 3.81 10.16 -15.44
C LYS A 211 3.63 8.88 -14.64
N HIS A 212 3.86 7.75 -15.28
CA HIS A 212 3.82 6.44 -14.66
C HIS A 212 5.18 6.16 -14.02
N VAL A 213 5.19 5.75 -12.76
CA VAL A 213 6.41 5.31 -12.06
C VAL A 213 6.21 3.87 -11.60
N CYS A 214 6.98 2.98 -12.22
CA CYS A 214 6.80 1.55 -12.16
C CYS A 214 7.79 0.91 -11.19
N PHE A 215 7.24 0.05 -10.35
CA PHE A 215 7.98 -0.87 -9.50
C PHE A 215 8.15 -2.21 -10.21
N PHE A 216 9.11 -3.00 -9.74
CA PHE A 216 9.39 -4.34 -10.26
C PHE A 216 9.05 -5.39 -9.20
N PRO A 217 7.80 -5.88 -9.13
CA PRO A 217 7.52 -7.13 -8.46
C PRO A 217 8.27 -8.27 -9.16
N THR A 218 8.93 -9.12 -8.37
CA THR A 218 9.83 -10.17 -8.84
C THR A 218 9.33 -11.56 -8.48
N LYS A 219 10.06 -12.55 -8.98
CA LYS A 219 10.06 -13.94 -8.52
C LYS A 219 11.53 -14.37 -8.39
N ASP A 220 11.78 -15.35 -7.52
CA ASP A 220 13.10 -15.96 -7.37
C ASP A 220 13.57 -16.53 -8.73
N GLY A 221 14.71 -16.03 -9.21
CA GLY A 221 15.37 -16.51 -10.42
C GLY A 221 15.92 -17.91 -10.25
N ASN A 222 15.85 -18.72 -11.31
CA ASN A 222 16.42 -20.07 -11.31
C ASN A 222 17.69 -20.21 -12.16
N LEU A 223 18.00 -19.25 -13.03
CA LEU A 223 19.28 -19.05 -13.77
C LEU A 223 19.05 -18.01 -14.88
N GLY A 224 19.26 -16.73 -14.57
CA GLY A 224 19.31 -15.64 -15.56
C GLY A 224 18.11 -14.70 -15.52
N CYS A 225 18.19 -13.66 -16.33
CA CYS A 225 17.22 -12.59 -16.38
C CYS A 225 16.20 -12.83 -17.50
N ASP A 226 15.01 -13.27 -17.12
CA ASP A 226 13.85 -13.38 -18.01
C ASP A 226 12.56 -12.79 -17.43
N GLY A 227 11.59 -12.57 -18.32
CA GLY A 227 10.24 -12.12 -17.97
C GLY A 227 9.19 -13.15 -18.35
N ASP A 228 8.87 -14.06 -17.42
CA ASP A 228 7.86 -15.11 -17.62
C ASP A 228 6.80 -15.13 -16.52
N ASN A 229 5.70 -15.87 -16.74
CA ASN A 229 4.65 -16.11 -15.73
C ASN A 229 4.07 -14.84 -15.05
N GLY A 230 4.20 -13.67 -15.67
CA GLY A 230 3.68 -12.40 -15.19
C GLY A 230 4.59 -11.60 -14.26
N PHE A 231 5.85 -12.02 -14.07
CA PHE A 231 6.86 -11.35 -13.26
C PHE A 231 8.23 -11.36 -13.97
N LEU A 232 9.18 -10.53 -13.53
CA LEU A 232 10.59 -10.65 -13.91
C LEU A 232 11.33 -11.46 -12.85
N ASP A 233 12.37 -12.19 -13.26
CA ASP A 233 13.34 -12.75 -12.30
C ASP A 233 14.10 -11.61 -11.58
N ASP A 234 14.35 -11.79 -10.29
CA ASP A 234 15.15 -10.89 -9.44
C ASP A 234 16.58 -10.65 -9.98
N ASP A 235 17.17 -11.66 -10.61
CA ASP A 235 18.45 -11.59 -11.35
C ASP A 235 18.46 -10.42 -12.36
N CYS A 236 17.30 -10.07 -12.94
CA CYS A 236 17.19 -8.91 -13.84
C CYS A 236 17.49 -7.56 -13.20
N LEU A 237 17.39 -7.46 -11.87
CA LEU A 237 17.54 -6.21 -11.12
C LEU A 237 18.86 -6.16 -10.33
N ILE A 238 19.44 -7.33 -10.04
CA ILE A 238 20.58 -7.47 -9.11
C ILE A 238 21.89 -7.77 -9.86
N ASP A 239 21.87 -8.64 -10.89
CA ASP A 239 23.10 -9.06 -11.55
C ASP A 239 23.67 -7.90 -12.41
N THR A 240 24.95 -7.60 -12.25
CA THR A 240 25.66 -6.56 -13.03
C THR A 240 26.53 -7.13 -14.16
N THR A 241 26.61 -8.46 -14.25
CA THR A 241 27.43 -9.21 -15.20
C THR A 241 26.60 -9.81 -16.32
N GLU A 242 25.32 -10.10 -16.06
CA GLU A 242 24.41 -10.62 -17.07
C GLU A 242 24.00 -9.55 -18.08
N THR A 243 24.18 -9.83 -19.37
CA THR A 243 24.01 -8.83 -20.44
C THR A 243 22.56 -8.39 -20.68
N THR A 244 21.62 -9.18 -20.19
CA THR A 244 20.18 -8.95 -20.28
C THR A 244 19.65 -8.16 -19.08
N SER A 245 20.40 -8.05 -17.97
CA SER A 245 19.95 -7.37 -16.75
C SER A 245 19.87 -5.84 -16.90
N ILE A 246 19.00 -5.22 -16.09
CA ILE A 246 18.83 -3.77 -16.02
C ILE A 246 20.13 -3.08 -15.57
N PRO A 247 20.80 -3.50 -14.48
CA PRO A 247 22.06 -2.86 -14.06
C PRO A 247 23.13 -2.89 -15.15
N TYR A 248 23.34 -4.04 -15.81
CA TYR A 248 24.32 -4.15 -16.88
C TYR A 248 24.02 -3.17 -18.00
N LYS A 249 22.78 -3.17 -18.51
CA LYS A 249 22.40 -2.35 -19.66
C LYS A 249 22.41 -0.86 -19.36
N VAL A 250 21.99 -0.44 -18.17
CA VAL A 250 22.08 0.96 -17.75
C VAL A 250 23.55 1.40 -17.67
N ASN A 251 24.42 0.56 -17.10
CA ASN A 251 25.86 0.87 -16.98
C ASN A 251 26.58 0.93 -18.33
N HIS A 252 26.09 0.21 -19.35
CA HIS A 252 26.63 0.22 -20.70
C HIS A 252 25.89 1.17 -21.66
N GLY A 253 24.98 2.01 -21.16
CA GLY A 253 24.26 3.00 -21.97
C GLY A 253 23.27 2.42 -22.97
N MET A 254 22.86 1.16 -22.77
CA MET A 254 21.88 0.46 -23.60
C MET A 254 20.44 0.78 -23.18
N LEU A 255 20.25 1.21 -21.92
CA LEU A 255 18.98 1.72 -21.39
C LEU A 255 19.15 3.18 -20.96
N ASN A 256 18.10 3.98 -21.15
CA ASN A 256 18.08 5.37 -20.73
C ASN A 256 18.08 5.44 -19.20
N LYS A 257 18.90 6.33 -18.65
CA LYS A 257 18.90 6.63 -17.22
C LYS A 257 18.41 8.05 -16.97
N CYS A 258 17.72 8.22 -15.86
CA CYS A 258 17.48 9.54 -15.30
C CYS A 258 18.81 10.21 -14.93
N THR A 259 18.85 11.54 -15.05
CA THR A 259 19.99 12.41 -14.70
C THR A 259 19.84 13.06 -13.33
#